data_AF-A0A8H3AK31-F1
#
_entry.id   AF-A0A8H3AK31-F1
#
_cell.length_a   1.000
_cell.length_b   1.000
_cell.length_c   1.000
_cell.angle_alpha   90.00
_cell.angle_beta   90.00
_cell.angle_gamma   90.00
#
_symmetry.space_group_name_H-M   'P 1'
#
loop_
_entity.id
_entity.type
_entity.pdbx_description
1 polymer ?
#
loop_
_entity_poly.entity_id
_entity_poly.type
_entity_poly.pdbx_seq_one_letter_code
_entity_poly.pdbx_strand_id
1 'polypeptide(L)'
;MDRSENVFSFSRLGMPLKQYILIYQTKLNEALDPPNTESIKACIAKVSELGRAGRRISNEISISTIRPILLYSYSPLSYQDLSSPALISGCLKIMSSLELLDVVSPFSHELGYACFRIILLSLGLCLARRAHFLGFIDSNFDGDDPDTVWRSIAHLIKSVVLRTGDQLDDCALGWFNCPNHKLCSAIISLAEAKTLLRLIFNDRKRFIRAIRSTYVPGLPTLVYFMWKYVPTQRFSNDRALAKELDTSLKEVFWRSWIVSTDDDRVALEAMANRDQRLLQINKEDKGDCPIDNEDGNELIEILIDRLTQQTLDPVRYKSFSLGDFSVFIDFMAYRIFPTLCHARRSARCFGAIIEWLWGVLSNPDTCDAQFNMVLGRATTWFSEAISENSKQTGQELDMRIIDEIINTDYFNLVGRSMLRLVPPFGDSHTSDRKINAMVFMGTRRVVRRISKLAPVEALRQRFQIYVGDWWKVYVRLAFLSSEPLSTIPALAMAQKELYEVCCNVWVLVADVIQEPPDDREYPDCHNLRCSNPTISSGVYYSCSSCHRGEYCSVRCQVKDWLNDYGSISHCVLCTAILIKYGAEMPTQFGARVAVVSKGW
;
A
#
# COMPACT_ATOMS: atom_id res chain seq x y z
N MET A 1 41.19 -6.78 37.97
CA MET A 1 40.29 -6.09 37.03
C MET A 1 39.01 -6.91 36.97
N ASP A 2 38.05 -6.58 37.84
CA ASP A 2 36.76 -7.24 37.91
C ASP A 2 35.90 -6.87 36.71
N ARG A 3 35.55 -7.87 35.90
CA ARG A 3 34.38 -7.81 35.03
C ARG A 3 33.16 -8.09 35.91
N SER A 4 32.64 -7.07 36.57
CA SER A 4 31.29 -7.15 37.09
C SER A 4 30.35 -7.25 35.89
N GLU A 5 29.74 -8.42 35.73
CA GLU A 5 28.66 -8.66 34.78
C GLU A 5 27.51 -7.70 35.12
N ASN A 6 27.36 -6.64 34.32
CA ASN A 6 26.14 -5.86 34.26
C ASN A 6 25.05 -6.76 33.67
N VAL A 7 24.45 -7.62 34.50
CA VAL A 7 23.28 -8.42 34.11
C VAL A 7 22.13 -7.44 33.89
N PHE A 8 21.90 -7.08 32.63
CA PHE A 8 20.77 -6.27 32.22
C PHE A 8 19.48 -7.08 32.45
N SER A 9 18.70 -6.73 33.47
CA SER A 9 17.45 -7.45 33.75
C SER A 9 16.42 -7.17 32.65
N PHE A 10 15.97 -8.22 31.94
CA PHE A 10 14.95 -8.15 30.91
C PHE A 10 13.64 -7.51 31.39
N SER A 11 13.33 -7.58 32.69
CA SER A 11 12.15 -6.91 33.27
C SER A 11 12.13 -5.39 33.06
N ARG A 12 13.30 -4.76 32.88
CA ARG A 12 13.43 -3.31 32.65
C ARG A 12 13.08 -2.89 31.22
N LEU A 13 13.21 -3.81 30.26
CA LEU A 13 12.97 -3.56 28.83
C LEU A 13 11.47 -3.60 28.48
N GLY A 14 10.65 -4.12 29.40
CA GLY A 14 9.24 -4.37 29.16
C GLY A 14 9.03 -5.60 28.30
N MET A 15 7.90 -5.62 27.60
CA MET A 15 7.45 -6.81 26.87
C MET A 15 8.21 -6.99 25.55
N PRO A 16 8.42 -8.23 25.07
CA PRO A 16 8.97 -8.49 23.74
C PRO A 16 7.96 -8.12 22.64
N LEU A 17 8.45 -7.93 21.41
CA LEU A 17 7.67 -7.53 20.22
C LEU A 17 6.33 -8.26 20.09
N LYS A 18 6.32 -9.59 20.13
CA LYS A 18 5.09 -10.39 19.97
C LYS A 18 4.02 -10.10 21.03
N GLN A 19 4.42 -9.64 22.21
CA GLN A 19 3.49 -9.35 23.30
C GLN A 19 3.04 -7.89 23.30
N TYR A 20 3.98 -6.94 23.13
CA TYR A 20 3.59 -5.53 23.20
C TYR A 20 2.69 -5.14 22.04
N ILE A 21 2.87 -5.70 20.83
CA ILE A 21 2.03 -5.33 19.68
C ILE A 21 0.55 -5.64 19.96
N LEU A 22 0.26 -6.76 20.60
CA LEU A 22 -1.11 -7.16 20.97
C LEU A 22 -1.73 -6.18 21.98
N ILE A 23 -0.92 -5.67 22.90
CA ILE A 23 -1.37 -4.75 23.94
C ILE A 23 -1.61 -3.36 23.39
N TYR A 24 -0.70 -2.82 22.56
CA TYR A 24 -0.90 -1.51 21.95
C TYR A 24 -1.99 -1.52 20.87
N GLN A 25 -2.26 -2.68 20.24
CA GLN A 25 -3.39 -2.84 19.32
C GLN A 25 -4.74 -2.77 20.04
N THR A 26 -4.83 -3.31 21.26
CA THR A 26 -6.09 -3.41 22.04
C THR A 26 -6.33 -2.19 22.93
N LYS A 27 -5.29 -1.67 23.58
CA LYS A 27 -5.41 -0.62 24.62
C LYS A 27 -5.44 0.82 24.09
N LEU A 28 -5.31 1.05 22.78
CA LEU A 28 -5.43 2.40 22.23
C LEU A 28 -6.87 2.97 22.35
N ASN A 29 -7.86 2.10 22.60
CA ASN A 29 -9.28 2.46 22.72
C ASN A 29 -9.77 2.64 24.16
N GLU A 30 -9.01 2.18 25.14
CA GLU A 30 -9.32 2.36 26.56
C GLU A 30 -8.44 3.50 27.07
N ALA A 31 -8.99 4.72 27.08
CA ALA A 31 -8.35 5.86 27.71
C ALA A 31 -8.12 5.53 29.19
N LEU A 32 -6.90 5.09 29.53
CA LEU A 32 -6.48 4.96 30.91
C LEU A 32 -6.38 6.36 31.49
N ASP A 33 -7.00 6.57 32.66
CA ASP A 33 -6.85 7.82 33.41
C ASP A 33 -5.36 8.17 33.49
N PRO A 34 -4.96 9.38 33.05
CA PRO A 34 -3.56 9.75 33.07
C PRO A 34 -3.08 9.69 34.53
N PRO A 35 -1.94 9.03 34.81
CA PRO A 35 -1.38 9.03 36.15
C PRO A 35 -1.08 10.46 36.61
N ASN A 36 -0.89 10.67 37.91
CA ASN A 36 -0.56 11.97 38.52
C ASN A 36 0.45 12.77 37.66
N THR A 37 -0.01 13.88 37.07
CA THR A 37 0.74 14.72 36.12
C THR A 37 2.12 15.13 36.62
N GLU A 38 2.28 15.41 37.91
CA GLU A 38 3.56 15.79 38.49
C GLU A 38 4.58 14.64 38.47
N SER A 39 4.12 13.40 38.69
CA SER A 39 4.97 12.21 38.56
C SER A 39 5.44 12.00 37.12
N ILE A 40 4.59 12.28 36.14
CA ILE A 40 4.93 12.18 34.72
C ILE A 40 5.93 13.25 34.33
N LYS A 41 5.74 14.50 34.76
CA LYS A 41 6.70 15.60 34.54
C LYS A 41 8.07 15.27 35.13
N ALA A 42 8.13 14.64 36.30
CA ALA A 42 9.39 14.14 36.86
C ALA A 42 10.05 13.07 35.97
N CYS A 43 9.26 12.16 35.38
CA CYS A 43 9.76 11.18 34.41
C CYS A 43 10.31 11.87 33.14
N ILE A 44 9.58 12.86 32.59
CA ILE A 44 10.03 13.65 31.42
C ILE A 44 11.34 14.38 31.74
N ALA A 45 11.44 15.00 32.92
CA ALA A 45 12.64 15.70 33.37
C ALA A 45 13.84 14.74 33.45
N LYS A 46 13.64 13.55 34.02
CA LYS A 46 14.68 12.51 34.13
C LYS A 46 15.21 12.07 32.76
N VAL A 47 14.32 11.81 31.80
CA VAL A 47 14.73 11.43 30.43
C VAL A 47 15.39 12.61 29.72
N SER A 48 14.88 13.82 29.89
CA SER A 48 15.46 15.04 29.31
C SER A 48 16.86 15.33 29.84
N GLU A 49 17.13 15.07 31.13
CA GLU A 49 18.45 15.22 31.72
C GLU A 49 19.47 14.28 31.06
N LEU A 50 19.10 13.03 30.78
CA LEU A 50 19.94 12.12 29.99
C LEU A 50 20.27 12.71 28.61
N GLY A 51 19.31 13.37 27.97
CA GLY A 51 19.49 14.11 26.73
C GLY A 51 20.55 15.21 26.85
N ARG A 52 20.53 16.00 27.93
CA ARG A 52 21.47 17.11 28.16
C ARG A 52 22.86 16.68 28.62
N ALA A 53 22.94 15.71 29.53
CA ALA A 53 24.13 15.52 30.37
C ALA A 53 25.34 14.87 29.67
N GLY A 54 25.23 14.42 28.42
CA GLY A 54 26.32 13.67 27.74
C GLY A 54 26.78 12.39 28.46
N ARG A 55 26.15 12.00 29.57
CA ARG A 55 26.53 10.87 30.43
C ARG A 55 26.17 9.53 29.79
N ARG A 56 26.89 8.48 30.20
CA ARG A 56 26.49 7.07 29.94
C ARG A 56 25.13 6.80 30.57
N ILE A 57 24.36 5.94 29.91
CA ILE A 57 22.99 5.63 30.32
C ILE A 57 23.01 4.99 31.69
N SER A 58 22.32 5.65 32.63
CA SER A 58 22.12 5.10 33.95
C SER A 58 21.19 3.89 33.86
N ASN A 59 21.46 2.84 34.63
CA ASN A 59 20.58 1.70 34.86
C ASN A 59 19.24 2.09 35.55
N GLU A 60 18.97 3.38 35.68
CA GLU A 60 17.79 3.91 36.33
C GLU A 60 16.59 4.16 35.42
N ILE A 61 16.77 4.26 34.09
CA ILE A 61 15.64 4.43 33.17
C ILE A 61 15.19 3.04 32.70
N SER A 62 13.90 2.75 32.87
CA SER A 62 13.28 1.50 32.46
C SER A 62 11.90 1.76 31.86
N ILE A 63 11.22 0.71 31.41
CA ILE A 63 9.87 0.82 30.88
C ILE A 63 8.88 1.46 31.87
N SER A 64 9.08 1.33 33.18
CA SER A 64 8.24 1.98 34.18
C SER A 64 8.35 3.51 34.18
N THR A 65 9.46 4.05 33.66
CA THR A 65 9.65 5.50 33.47
C THR A 65 9.06 5.97 32.14
N ILE A 66 9.20 5.18 31.08
CA ILE A 66 8.80 5.58 29.72
C ILE A 66 7.31 5.38 29.46
N ARG A 67 6.71 4.30 29.97
CA ARG A 67 5.30 3.98 29.73
C ARG A 67 4.34 5.09 30.22
N PRO A 68 4.52 5.70 31.41
CA PRO A 68 3.69 6.85 31.81
C PRO A 68 3.79 8.04 30.87
N ILE A 69 4.97 8.32 30.31
CA ILE A 69 5.18 9.42 29.34
C ILE A 69 4.43 9.11 28.04
N LEU A 70 4.50 7.87 27.55
CA LEU A 70 3.75 7.45 26.37
C LEU A 70 2.24 7.53 26.57
N LEU A 71 1.73 7.14 27.75
CA LEU A 71 0.30 7.27 28.06
C LEU A 71 -0.13 8.74 28.17
N TYR A 72 0.72 9.59 28.75
CA TYR A 72 0.48 11.04 28.81
C TYR A 72 0.35 11.66 27.42
N SER A 73 1.07 11.11 26.43
CA SER A 73 1.10 11.57 25.05
C SER A 73 -0.25 11.49 24.31
N TYR A 74 -1.25 10.84 24.90
CA TYR A 74 -2.62 10.80 24.37
C TYR A 74 -3.50 11.94 24.91
N SER A 75 -3.01 12.71 25.90
CA SER A 75 -3.70 13.88 26.42
C SER A 75 -3.21 15.16 25.72
N PRO A 76 -4.11 16.03 25.22
CA PRO A 76 -3.72 17.32 24.66
C PRO A 76 -2.90 18.20 25.61
N LEU A 77 -3.14 18.09 26.92
CA LEU A 77 -2.41 18.83 27.95
C LEU A 77 -0.91 18.48 27.97
N SER A 78 -0.53 17.31 27.45
CA SER A 78 0.86 16.86 27.42
C SER A 78 1.72 17.54 26.37
N TYR A 79 1.13 18.12 25.32
CA TYR A 79 1.88 18.50 24.13
C TYR A 79 2.90 19.62 24.40
N GLN A 80 2.61 20.51 25.35
CA GLN A 80 3.55 21.53 25.78
C GLN A 80 4.78 20.91 26.47
N ASP A 81 4.57 19.91 27.33
CA ASP A 81 5.62 19.21 28.07
C ASP A 81 6.45 18.30 27.14
N LEU A 82 5.82 17.70 26.13
CA LEU A 82 6.44 16.77 25.19
C LEU A 82 7.16 17.46 24.03
N SER A 83 6.90 18.74 23.77
CA SER A 83 7.63 19.56 22.77
C SER A 83 9.04 19.96 23.25
N SER A 84 9.87 18.98 23.60
CA SER A 84 11.22 19.18 24.17
C SER A 84 12.32 18.48 23.35
N PRO A 85 13.27 19.22 22.75
CA PRO A 85 14.47 18.65 22.11
C PRO A 85 15.28 17.74 23.05
N ALA A 86 15.35 18.08 24.34
CA ALA A 86 16.08 17.29 25.33
C ALA A 86 15.41 15.92 25.56
N LEU A 87 14.08 15.84 25.51
CA LEU A 87 13.35 14.59 25.61
C LEU A 87 13.63 13.68 24.42
N ILE A 88 13.64 14.24 23.20
CA ILE A 88 14.00 13.53 21.96
C ILE A 88 15.39 12.94 22.09
N SER A 89 16.38 13.76 22.47
CA SER A 89 17.77 13.33 22.66
C SER A 89 17.90 12.22 23.70
N GLY A 90 17.18 12.33 24.83
CA GLY A 90 17.14 11.32 25.88
C GLY A 90 16.58 9.98 25.39
N CYS A 91 15.44 10.00 24.69
CA CYS A 91 14.83 8.81 24.12
C CYS A 91 15.73 8.16 23.06
N LEU A 92 16.38 8.97 22.22
CA LEU A 92 17.28 8.48 21.17
C LEU A 92 18.52 7.81 21.77
N LYS A 93 19.08 8.37 22.86
CA LYS A 93 20.17 7.74 23.61
C LYS A 93 19.76 6.38 24.17
N ILE A 94 18.56 6.28 24.77
CA ILE A 94 18.03 5.01 25.27
C ILE A 94 17.95 3.99 24.13
N MET A 95 17.33 4.34 22.99
CA MET A 95 17.25 3.44 21.84
C MET A 95 18.63 3.03 21.31
N SER A 96 19.57 3.97 21.21
CA SER A 96 20.94 3.71 20.75
C SER A 96 21.69 2.74 21.66
N SER A 97 21.40 2.74 22.96
CA SER A 97 22.04 1.81 23.90
C SER A 97 21.52 0.40 23.84
N LEU A 98 20.29 0.20 23.36
CA LEU A 98 19.78 -1.14 23.11
C LEU A 98 20.59 -1.77 21.98
N GLU A 99 20.85 -1.02 20.91
CA GLU A 99 21.70 -1.45 19.78
C GLU A 99 23.10 -1.89 20.25
N LEU A 100 23.75 -1.11 21.14
CA LEU A 100 25.10 -1.40 21.64
C LEU A 100 25.23 -2.66 22.50
N LEU A 101 24.13 -3.20 23.01
CA LEU A 101 24.16 -4.40 23.84
C LEU A 101 24.21 -5.69 23.00
N ASP A 102 24.19 -5.62 21.67
CA ASP A 102 24.22 -6.73 20.68
C ASP A 102 23.16 -7.84 20.89
N VAL A 103 22.33 -7.74 21.93
CA VAL A 103 21.32 -8.72 22.32
C VAL A 103 19.90 -8.20 22.06
N VAL A 104 19.71 -6.88 22.01
CA VAL A 104 18.38 -6.24 22.03
C VAL A 104 18.28 -5.15 20.96
N SER A 105 17.55 -5.40 19.88
CA SER A 105 17.29 -4.34 18.89
C SER A 105 16.26 -3.32 19.42
N PRO A 106 16.24 -2.06 18.94
CA PRO A 106 15.32 -1.03 19.43
C PRO A 106 13.83 -1.43 19.40
N PHE A 107 13.38 -2.18 18.40
CA PHE A 107 11.99 -2.63 18.28
C PHE A 107 11.78 -4.08 18.73
N SER A 108 12.79 -4.72 19.32
CA SER A 108 12.61 -6.07 19.88
C SER A 108 11.83 -6.07 21.19
N HIS A 109 11.83 -4.95 21.92
CA HIS A 109 11.20 -4.78 23.23
C HIS A 109 10.47 -3.44 23.35
N GLU A 110 9.53 -3.40 24.27
CA GLU A 110 8.62 -2.28 24.51
C GLU A 110 9.34 -0.96 24.79
N LEU A 111 10.46 -0.97 25.54
CA LEU A 111 11.18 0.23 25.92
C LEU A 111 11.62 1.06 24.69
N GLY A 112 12.26 0.42 23.71
CA GLY A 112 12.73 1.12 22.52
C GLY A 112 11.58 1.55 21.61
N TYR A 113 10.53 0.74 21.47
CA TYR A 113 9.31 1.11 20.77
C TYR A 113 8.59 2.31 21.40
N ALA A 114 8.49 2.36 22.73
CA ALA A 114 7.86 3.47 23.44
C ALA A 114 8.68 4.76 23.33
N CYS A 115 10.02 4.67 23.43
CA CYS A 115 10.91 5.78 23.13
C CYS A 115 10.72 6.29 21.70
N PHE A 116 10.60 5.40 20.71
CA PHE A 116 10.35 5.77 19.32
C PHE A 116 9.04 6.55 19.15
N ARG A 117 7.95 6.08 19.78
CA ARG A 117 6.65 6.76 19.76
C ARG A 117 6.74 8.17 20.34
N ILE A 118 7.44 8.34 21.46
CA ILE A 118 7.66 9.65 22.08
C ILE A 118 8.50 10.55 21.16
N ILE A 119 9.56 10.01 20.55
CA ILE A 119 10.40 10.76 19.58
C ILE A 119 9.55 11.29 18.42
N LEU A 120 8.70 10.46 17.81
CA LEU A 120 7.84 10.89 16.71
C LEU A 120 6.97 12.09 17.11
N LEU A 121 6.29 11.98 18.26
CA LEU A 121 5.38 13.02 18.73
C LEU A 121 6.14 14.29 19.08
N SER A 122 7.21 14.18 19.87
CA SER A 122 8.04 15.31 20.24
C SER A 122 8.63 16.01 19.01
N LEU A 123 9.09 15.27 17.99
CA LEU A 123 9.57 15.86 16.74
C LEU A 123 8.47 16.66 16.04
N GLY A 124 7.27 16.08 15.93
CA GLY A 124 6.13 16.70 15.26
C GLY A 124 5.68 17.98 15.98
N LEU A 125 5.57 17.93 17.31
CA LEU A 125 5.21 19.06 18.16
C LEU A 125 6.28 20.17 18.15
N CYS A 126 7.57 19.82 18.20
CA CYS A 126 8.65 20.80 18.08
C CYS A 126 8.62 21.50 16.70
N LEU A 127 8.39 20.76 15.63
CA LEU A 127 8.28 21.31 14.27
C LEU A 127 7.07 22.23 14.16
N ALA A 128 5.92 21.80 14.68
CA ALA A 128 4.69 22.56 14.79
C ALA A 128 4.86 23.90 15.49
N ARG A 129 5.38 23.87 16.72
CA ARG A 129 5.61 25.08 17.52
C ARG A 129 6.54 26.05 16.81
N ARG A 130 7.57 25.53 16.14
CA ARG A 130 8.51 26.36 15.40
C ARG A 130 7.90 26.93 14.13
N ALA A 131 7.12 26.16 13.40
CA ALA A 131 6.43 26.65 12.22
C ALA A 131 5.45 27.78 12.56
N HIS A 132 4.74 27.68 13.69
CA HIS A 132 3.92 28.77 14.21
C HIS A 132 4.76 30.01 14.56
N PHE A 133 5.86 29.83 15.28
CA PHE A 133 6.76 30.95 15.63
C PHE A 133 7.34 31.66 14.39
N LEU A 134 7.59 30.91 13.32
CA LEU A 134 8.10 31.43 12.04
C LEU A 134 6.98 31.97 11.13
N GLY A 135 5.71 31.95 11.57
CA GLY A 135 4.57 32.44 10.79
C GLY A 135 4.20 31.57 9.60
N PHE A 136 4.58 30.29 9.59
CA PHE A 136 4.18 29.35 8.52
C PHE A 136 2.74 28.85 8.67
N ILE A 137 2.15 29.00 9.86
CA ILE A 137 0.77 28.64 10.20
C ILE A 137 0.15 29.71 11.09
N ASP A 138 -1.12 30.02 10.83
CA ASP A 138 -1.87 31.10 11.52
C ASP A 138 -2.64 30.64 12.76
N SER A 139 -2.74 29.32 13.01
CA SER A 139 -3.53 28.75 14.10
C SER A 139 -2.69 27.88 15.03
N ASN A 140 -3.03 27.93 16.33
CA ASN A 140 -2.58 26.94 17.31
C ASN A 140 -3.27 25.60 17.04
N PHE A 141 -2.63 24.52 17.50
CA PHE A 141 -3.19 23.17 17.41
C PHE A 141 -4.36 23.03 18.41
N ASP A 142 -5.58 23.40 18.00
CA ASP A 142 -6.80 23.23 18.79
C ASP A 142 -7.44 21.85 18.54
N GLY A 143 -6.65 20.79 18.72
CA GLY A 143 -7.12 19.41 18.62
C GLY A 143 -7.40 18.81 19.99
N ASP A 144 -8.67 18.52 20.29
CA ASP A 144 -9.07 17.82 21.52
C ASP A 144 -8.70 16.33 21.51
N ASP A 145 -8.35 15.78 20.34
CA ASP A 145 -7.96 14.38 20.16
C ASP A 145 -6.58 14.21 19.47
N PRO A 146 -5.85 13.13 19.77
CA PRO A 146 -4.54 12.86 19.15
C PRO A 146 -4.55 12.71 17.63
N ASP A 147 -5.59 12.14 17.04
CA ASP A 147 -5.65 11.91 15.59
C ASP A 147 -5.72 13.25 14.82
N THR A 148 -6.46 14.23 15.35
CA THR A 148 -6.51 15.59 14.80
C THR A 148 -5.17 16.32 14.89
N VAL A 149 -4.41 16.12 15.97
CA VAL A 149 -3.06 16.70 16.09
C VAL A 149 -2.11 16.12 15.06
N TRP A 150 -2.13 14.80 14.86
CA TRP A 150 -1.30 14.15 13.86
C TRP A 150 -1.62 14.57 12.43
N ARG A 151 -2.91 14.64 12.09
CA ARG A 151 -3.37 15.17 10.80
C ARG A 151 -2.87 16.58 10.56
N SER A 152 -2.94 17.43 11.58
CA SER A 152 -2.43 18.80 11.52
C SER A 152 -0.91 18.86 11.32
N ILE A 153 -0.15 17.98 11.98
CA ILE A 153 1.30 17.86 11.78
C ILE A 153 1.63 17.40 10.35
N ALA A 154 0.90 16.42 9.80
CA ALA A 154 1.09 15.96 8.43
C ALA A 154 0.80 17.08 7.41
N HIS A 155 -0.31 17.82 7.57
CA HIS A 155 -0.61 18.98 6.72
C HIS A 155 0.40 20.12 6.85
N LEU A 156 0.93 20.33 8.06
CA LEU A 156 2.02 21.26 8.26
C LEU A 156 3.25 20.83 7.45
N ILE A 157 3.67 19.58 7.55
CA ILE A 157 4.83 19.08 6.79
C ILE A 157 4.61 19.25 5.30
N LYS A 158 3.43 18.85 4.78
CA LYS A 158 3.05 19.09 3.39
C LYS A 158 3.23 20.57 3.02
N SER A 159 2.71 21.46 3.86
CA SER A 159 2.77 22.91 3.63
C SER A 159 4.20 23.45 3.64
N VAL A 160 5.04 23.00 4.59
CA VAL A 160 6.45 23.37 4.66
C VAL A 160 7.16 22.89 3.40
N VAL A 161 6.99 21.61 3.04
CA VAL A 161 7.57 21.00 1.83
C VAL A 161 7.14 21.71 0.54
N LEU A 162 5.93 22.29 0.47
CA LEU A 162 5.45 22.97 -0.73
C LEU A 162 5.81 24.47 -0.77
N ARG A 163 5.93 25.15 0.38
CA ARG A 163 6.07 26.62 0.43
C ARG A 163 7.51 27.13 0.41
N THR A 164 8.48 26.34 0.84
CA THR A 164 9.85 26.81 1.05
C THR A 164 10.71 26.65 -0.20
N GLY A 165 11.44 27.70 -0.60
CA GLY A 165 12.71 27.50 -1.32
C GLY A 165 13.72 26.79 -0.40
N ASP A 166 14.71 26.09 -0.95
CA ASP A 166 15.62 25.19 -0.20
C ASP A 166 16.25 25.81 1.08
N GLN A 167 16.39 27.14 1.15
CA GLN A 167 17.00 27.86 2.29
C GLN A 167 16.06 28.11 3.49
N LEU A 168 14.73 28.04 3.32
CA LEU A 168 13.77 28.36 4.40
C LEU A 168 13.46 27.16 5.31
N ASP A 169 13.57 25.93 4.80
CA ASP A 169 13.33 24.69 5.57
C ASP A 169 14.36 24.48 6.68
N ASP A 170 15.62 24.73 6.34
CA ASP A 170 16.79 24.36 7.12
C ASP A 170 16.91 25.20 8.41
N CYS A 171 16.34 26.42 8.35
CA CYS A 171 16.17 27.28 9.51
C CYS A 171 15.08 26.76 10.47
N ALA A 172 13.98 26.20 9.96
CA ALA A 172 12.95 25.60 10.79
C ALA A 172 13.48 24.39 11.55
N LEU A 173 14.46 23.67 11.01
CA LEU A 173 15.14 22.60 11.74
C LEU A 173 16.15 23.10 12.78
N GLY A 174 16.64 24.33 12.62
CA GLY A 174 17.71 24.92 13.43
C GLY A 174 19.10 24.37 13.09
N TRP A 175 19.27 23.85 11.86
CA TRP A 175 20.57 23.35 11.38
C TRP A 175 21.42 24.45 10.75
N PHE A 176 20.78 25.52 10.26
CA PHE A 176 21.45 26.64 9.61
C PHE A 176 20.92 27.96 10.14
N ASN A 177 21.81 28.96 10.19
CA ASN A 177 21.45 30.32 10.58
C ASN A 177 20.79 31.02 9.39
N CYS A 178 19.63 31.64 9.63
CA CYS A 178 18.95 32.49 8.66
C CYS A 178 19.05 33.96 9.11
N PRO A 179 19.28 34.92 8.19
CA PRO A 179 19.30 36.35 8.53
C PRO A 179 18.05 36.83 9.28
N ASN A 180 16.89 36.26 8.93
CA ASN A 180 15.58 36.63 9.48
C ASN A 180 15.26 35.93 10.81
N HIS A 181 15.98 34.87 11.17
CA HIS A 181 15.68 34.03 12.33
C HIS A 181 16.99 33.75 13.09
N LYS A 182 17.40 34.71 13.94
CA LYS A 182 18.60 34.57 14.76
C LYS A 182 18.42 33.42 15.77
N LEU A 183 19.28 32.39 15.64
CA LEU A 183 19.53 31.33 16.62
C LEU A 183 18.30 30.50 17.06
N CYS A 184 17.62 29.86 16.10
CA CYS A 184 16.77 28.73 16.47
C CYS A 184 17.66 27.54 16.89
N SER A 185 17.54 27.09 18.13
CA SER A 185 18.20 25.86 18.58
C SER A 185 17.73 24.67 17.75
N ALA A 186 18.63 23.77 17.35
CA ALA A 186 18.25 22.60 16.56
C ALA A 186 17.19 21.75 17.29
N ILE A 187 16.14 21.29 16.58
CA ILE A 187 15.16 20.34 17.17
C ILE A 187 15.87 19.03 17.53
N ILE A 188 16.68 18.56 16.59
CA ILE A 188 17.69 17.51 16.77
C ILE A 188 18.94 17.94 16.02
N SER A 189 20.12 17.52 16.48
CA SER A 189 21.37 17.73 15.76
C SER A 189 21.49 16.84 14.51
N LEU A 190 22.41 17.18 13.60
CA LEU A 190 22.73 16.33 12.44
C LEU A 190 23.23 14.93 12.86
N ALA A 191 23.96 14.83 13.99
CA ALA A 191 24.42 13.56 14.53
C ALA A 191 23.26 12.69 15.04
N GLU A 192 22.25 13.31 15.66
CA GLU A 192 21.04 12.62 16.10
C GLU A 192 20.17 12.19 14.91
N ALA A 193 20.03 13.02 13.87
CA ALA A 193 19.36 12.64 12.64
C ALA A 193 20.02 11.43 11.95
N LYS A 194 21.36 11.41 11.89
CA LYS A 194 22.14 10.24 11.42
C LYS A 194 21.84 8.99 12.25
N THR A 195 21.88 9.14 13.57
CA THR A 195 21.67 8.03 14.51
C THR A 195 20.27 7.47 14.36
N LEU A 196 19.26 8.33 14.24
CA LEU A 196 17.87 7.93 14.04
C LEU A 196 17.70 7.17 12.72
N LEU A 197 18.22 7.69 11.60
CA LEU A 197 18.18 6.98 10.31
C LEU A 197 18.81 5.60 10.40
N ARG A 198 19.99 5.50 11.03
CA ARG A 198 20.70 4.24 11.22
C ARG A 198 19.88 3.25 12.06
N LEU A 199 19.33 3.67 13.19
CA LEU A 199 18.54 2.80 14.08
C LEU A 199 17.31 2.22 13.36
N ILE A 200 16.57 3.06 12.62
CA ILE A 200 15.39 2.61 11.89
C ILE A 200 15.78 1.69 10.73
N PHE A 201 16.84 2.03 9.99
CA PHE A 201 17.30 1.21 8.87
C PHE A 201 17.85 -0.16 9.31
N ASN A 202 18.63 -0.19 10.39
CA ASN A 202 19.23 -1.42 10.91
C ASN A 202 18.17 -2.38 11.48
N ASP A 203 17.13 -1.84 12.13
CA ASP A 203 16.04 -2.64 12.69
C ASP A 203 14.75 -2.58 11.85
N ARG A 204 14.87 -2.29 10.55
CA ARG A 204 13.76 -2.02 9.61
C ARG A 204 12.67 -3.10 9.59
N LYS A 205 13.04 -4.37 9.82
CA LYS A 205 12.10 -5.51 9.85
C LYS A 205 11.19 -5.49 11.07
N ARG A 206 11.77 -5.24 12.26
CA ARG A 206 10.98 -5.15 13.49
C ARG A 206 10.26 -3.82 13.58
N PHE A 207 10.88 -2.76 13.05
CA PHE A 207 10.21 -1.48 12.83
C PHE A 207 8.91 -1.68 12.06
N ILE A 208 8.96 -2.22 10.83
CA ILE A 208 7.75 -2.34 10.01
C ILE A 208 6.68 -3.21 10.67
N ARG A 209 7.09 -4.31 11.32
CA ARG A 209 6.18 -5.20 12.06
C ARG A 209 5.51 -4.51 13.24
N ALA A 210 6.27 -3.72 14.00
CA ALA A 210 5.73 -2.95 15.11
C ALA A 210 4.72 -1.92 14.59
N ILE A 211 5.09 -1.11 13.61
CA ILE A 211 4.24 -0.03 13.08
C ILE A 211 2.96 -0.55 12.44
N ARG A 212 3.04 -1.63 11.65
CA ARG A 212 1.86 -2.29 11.08
C ARG A 212 0.84 -2.68 12.16
N SER A 213 1.33 -3.11 13.33
CA SER A 213 0.48 -3.73 14.35
C SER A 213 -0.08 -2.76 15.40
N THR A 214 0.50 -1.57 15.56
CA THR A 214 0.23 -0.73 16.74
C THR A 214 -0.31 0.67 16.45
N TYR A 215 -0.74 0.95 15.21
CA TYR A 215 -1.20 2.26 14.72
C TYR A 215 -0.30 3.42 15.17
N VAL A 216 0.62 3.82 14.31
CA VAL A 216 1.60 4.89 14.61
C VAL A 216 1.47 6.02 13.59
N PRO A 217 0.65 7.04 13.86
CA PRO A 217 0.62 8.24 13.04
C PRO A 217 1.89 9.08 13.22
N GLY A 218 2.16 9.99 12.28
CA GLY A 218 3.28 10.93 12.36
C GLY A 218 4.60 10.43 11.77
N LEU A 219 4.57 9.31 11.02
CA LEU A 219 5.74 8.84 10.25
C LEU A 219 6.31 9.88 9.27
N PRO A 220 5.51 10.75 8.63
CA PRO A 220 6.05 11.77 7.75
C PRO A 220 6.99 12.73 8.45
N THR A 221 6.82 12.98 9.75
CA THR A 221 7.75 13.79 10.53
C THR A 221 9.13 13.15 10.53
N LEU A 222 9.21 11.86 10.87
CA LEU A 222 10.47 11.11 10.86
C LEU A 222 11.16 11.18 9.50
N VAL A 223 10.39 10.87 8.46
CA VAL A 223 10.88 10.85 7.08
C VAL A 223 11.34 12.24 6.65
N TYR A 224 10.63 13.31 7.02
CA TYR A 224 11.00 14.69 6.71
C TYR A 224 12.38 15.05 7.28
N PHE A 225 12.65 14.75 8.55
CA PHE A 225 13.97 14.99 9.15
C PHE A 225 15.08 14.21 8.43
N MET A 226 14.84 12.94 8.09
CA MET A 226 15.82 12.12 7.35
C MET A 226 16.03 12.63 5.92
N TRP A 227 14.95 12.99 5.24
CA TRP A 227 14.96 13.51 3.88
C TRP A 227 15.72 14.83 3.80
N LYS A 228 15.61 15.71 4.79
CA LYS A 228 16.41 16.93 4.87
C LYS A 228 17.87 16.65 5.26
N TYR A 229 18.13 15.67 6.14
CA TYR A 229 19.47 15.31 6.59
C TYR A 229 20.36 14.78 5.45
N VAL A 230 19.84 13.87 4.61
CA VAL A 230 20.66 13.16 3.61
C VAL A 230 21.31 14.12 2.60
N PRO A 231 20.60 15.08 1.96
CA PRO A 231 21.20 16.07 1.09
C PRO A 231 22.27 16.92 1.77
N THR A 232 22.10 17.30 3.04
CA THR A 232 23.11 18.08 3.79
C THR A 232 24.44 17.35 3.90
N GLN A 233 24.43 16.01 3.94
CA GLN A 233 25.66 15.21 3.98
C GLN A 233 26.28 14.97 2.61
N ARG A 234 25.56 15.16 1.50
CA ARG A 234 26.08 14.91 0.13
C ARG A 234 27.16 15.90 -0.31
N PHE A 235 27.29 17.03 0.38
CA PHE A 235 28.40 17.95 0.18
C PHE A 235 29.71 17.44 0.79
N SER A 236 29.68 16.33 1.55
CA SER A 236 30.90 15.59 1.88
C SER A 236 31.42 14.88 0.63
N ASN A 237 32.74 14.88 0.41
CA ASN A 237 33.36 14.25 -0.75
C ASN A 237 33.29 12.70 -0.76
N ASP A 238 32.48 12.09 0.11
CA ASP A 238 32.32 10.64 0.24
C ASP A 238 31.09 10.12 -0.52
N ARG A 239 31.33 9.68 -1.76
CA ARG A 239 30.29 9.11 -2.63
C ARG A 239 29.70 7.81 -2.06
N ALA A 240 30.49 6.99 -1.35
CA ALA A 240 30.02 5.72 -0.80
C ALA A 240 29.02 5.96 0.33
N LEU A 241 29.39 6.84 1.28
CA LEU A 241 28.49 7.26 2.35
C LEU A 241 27.20 7.91 1.82
N ALA A 242 27.31 8.76 0.80
CA ALA A 242 26.14 9.38 0.17
C ALA A 242 25.16 8.35 -0.41
N LYS A 243 25.69 7.27 -1.03
CA LYS A 243 24.88 6.16 -1.57
C LYS A 243 24.22 5.35 -0.45
N GLU A 244 24.96 5.05 0.62
CA GLU A 244 24.44 4.32 1.80
C GLU A 244 23.28 5.08 2.45
N LEU A 245 23.44 6.39 2.66
CA LEU A 245 22.43 7.25 3.24
C LEU A 245 21.19 7.39 2.35
N ASP A 246 21.37 7.51 1.02
CA ASP A 246 20.27 7.53 0.06
C ASP A 246 19.47 6.21 0.09
N THR A 247 20.18 5.08 0.12
CA THR A 247 19.57 3.74 0.20
C THR A 247 18.78 3.58 1.50
N SER A 248 19.37 4.00 2.63
CA SER A 248 18.73 3.93 3.94
C SER A 248 17.46 4.79 3.98
N LEU A 249 17.53 6.02 3.46
CA LEU A 249 16.38 6.92 3.40
C LEU A 249 15.25 6.33 2.54
N LYS A 250 15.56 5.82 1.35
CA LYS A 250 14.56 5.18 0.47
C LYS A 250 13.89 4.00 1.17
N GLU A 251 14.66 3.13 1.83
CA GLU A 251 14.11 1.96 2.53
C GLU A 251 13.17 2.35 3.68
N VAL A 252 13.51 3.39 4.44
CA VAL A 252 12.64 3.94 5.50
C VAL A 252 11.44 4.66 4.91
N PHE A 253 11.61 5.42 3.83
CA PHE A 253 10.55 6.12 3.13
C PHE A 253 9.46 5.16 2.64
N TRP A 254 9.84 4.11 1.90
CA TRP A 254 8.90 3.13 1.35
C TRP A 254 8.18 2.31 2.43
N ARG A 255 8.91 1.93 3.49
CA ARG A 255 8.33 1.27 4.65
C ARG A 255 7.36 2.16 5.42
N SER A 256 7.65 3.45 5.52
CA SER A 256 6.72 4.40 6.14
C SER A 256 5.48 4.57 5.26
N TRP A 257 5.67 4.74 3.94
CA TRP A 257 4.58 4.93 2.98
C TRP A 257 3.53 3.82 3.02
N ILE A 258 3.96 2.55 3.06
CA ILE A 258 3.04 1.41 2.98
C ILE A 258 2.17 1.24 4.24
N VAL A 259 2.67 1.68 5.41
CA VAL A 259 1.96 1.61 6.71
C VAL A 259 1.39 2.94 7.19
N SER A 260 1.57 4.02 6.43
CA SER A 260 1.01 5.34 6.75
C SER A 260 -0.50 5.38 6.54
N THR A 261 -1.16 6.20 7.37
CA THR A 261 -2.56 6.62 7.16
C THR A 261 -2.66 7.54 5.94
N ASP A 262 -3.87 7.82 5.49
CA ASP A 262 -4.07 8.73 4.35
C ASP A 262 -3.60 10.15 4.65
N ASP A 263 -3.84 10.63 5.86
CA ASP A 263 -3.37 11.95 6.30
C ASP A 263 -1.83 12.03 6.25
N ASP A 264 -1.15 10.99 6.72
CA ASP A 264 0.31 10.89 6.67
C ASP A 264 0.82 10.83 5.22
N ARG A 265 0.13 10.08 4.35
CA ARG A 265 0.50 9.89 2.95
C ARG A 265 0.55 11.20 2.17
N VAL A 266 -0.35 12.14 2.45
CA VAL A 266 -0.34 13.47 1.80
C VAL A 266 1.00 14.21 2.01
N ALA A 267 1.61 14.07 3.19
CA ALA A 267 2.90 14.69 3.49
C ALA A 267 4.07 13.96 2.82
N LEU A 268 4.04 12.62 2.82
CA LEU A 268 5.03 11.81 2.11
C LEU A 268 4.99 12.07 0.60
N GLU A 269 3.79 12.20 0.03
CA GLU A 269 3.57 12.50 -1.38
C GLU A 269 4.15 13.85 -1.77
N ALA A 270 3.96 14.88 -0.93
CA ALA A 270 4.60 16.18 -1.15
C ALA A 270 6.13 16.07 -1.20
N MET A 271 6.74 15.27 -0.32
CA MET A 271 8.19 15.04 -0.33
C MET A 271 8.64 14.31 -1.60
N ALA A 272 7.91 13.28 -2.03
CA ALA A 272 8.20 12.54 -3.26
C ALA A 272 8.04 13.39 -4.54
N ASN A 273 7.02 14.24 -4.58
CA ASN A 273 6.80 15.14 -5.71
C ASN A 273 7.91 16.20 -5.80
N ARG A 274 8.41 16.68 -4.66
CA ARG A 274 9.53 17.62 -4.60
C ARG A 274 10.87 16.95 -4.90
N ASP A 275 11.08 15.73 -4.42
CA ASP A 275 12.29 14.95 -4.65
C ASP A 275 11.96 13.59 -5.27
N GLN A 276 11.83 13.59 -6.60
CA GLN A 276 11.51 12.38 -7.37
C GLN A 276 12.53 11.25 -7.18
N ARG A 277 13.74 11.54 -6.66
CA ARG A 277 14.73 10.51 -6.36
C ARG A 277 14.25 9.55 -5.27
N LEU A 278 13.35 9.98 -4.38
CA LEU A 278 12.72 9.10 -3.39
C LEU A 278 11.93 7.97 -4.06
N LEU A 279 11.32 8.25 -5.21
CA LEU A 279 10.56 7.28 -5.99
C LEU A 279 11.42 6.48 -6.99
N GLN A 280 12.62 6.97 -7.31
CA GLN A 280 13.53 6.30 -8.23
C GLN A 280 14.20 5.11 -7.56
N ILE A 281 13.95 3.93 -8.13
CA ILE A 281 14.59 2.68 -7.74
C ILE A 281 15.44 2.24 -8.91
N ASN A 282 16.77 2.36 -8.77
CA ASN A 282 17.67 1.99 -9.84
C ASN A 282 17.83 0.48 -9.86
N LYS A 283 17.93 -0.11 -11.06
CA LYS A 283 18.24 -1.55 -11.19
C LYS A 283 19.56 -1.93 -10.53
N GLU A 284 20.49 -0.99 -10.42
CA GLU A 284 21.77 -1.12 -9.74
C GLU A 284 21.62 -1.25 -8.22
N ASP A 285 20.52 -0.75 -7.64
CA ASP A 285 20.26 -0.80 -6.20
C ASP A 285 19.82 -2.21 -5.74
N LYS A 286 19.67 -3.18 -6.66
CA LYS A 286 19.27 -4.57 -6.36
C LYS A 286 20.27 -5.30 -5.45
N GLY A 287 21.52 -4.85 -5.38
CA GLY A 287 22.59 -5.50 -4.59
C GLY A 287 22.90 -4.83 -3.25
N ASP A 288 22.48 -3.59 -3.02
CA ASP A 288 23.02 -2.78 -1.91
C ASP A 288 22.34 -3.06 -0.56
N CYS A 289 21.13 -3.63 -0.55
CA CYS A 289 20.42 -4.01 0.67
C CYS A 289 19.50 -5.21 0.39
N PRO A 290 19.99 -6.46 0.56
CA PRO A 290 19.17 -7.63 0.31
C PRO A 290 17.99 -7.67 1.30
N ILE A 291 16.79 -7.61 0.74
CA ILE A 291 15.57 -8.02 1.46
C ILE A 291 15.67 -9.53 1.62
N ASP A 292 15.50 -10.04 2.84
CA ASP A 292 15.44 -11.48 3.03
C ASP A 292 14.00 -11.98 2.96
N ASN A 293 13.86 -13.31 2.95
CA ASN A 293 12.56 -13.94 2.83
C ASN A 293 11.57 -13.49 3.91
N GLU A 294 12.01 -13.24 5.15
CA GLU A 294 11.13 -12.80 6.24
C GLU A 294 10.62 -11.36 6.00
N ASP A 295 11.53 -10.44 5.63
CA ASP A 295 11.18 -9.03 5.36
C ASP A 295 10.28 -8.90 4.12
N GLY A 296 10.60 -9.58 3.02
CA GLY A 296 9.77 -9.56 1.80
C GLY A 296 8.37 -10.13 2.05
N ASN A 297 8.29 -11.18 2.88
CA ASN A 297 7.04 -11.77 3.32
C ASN A 297 6.19 -10.81 4.16
N GLU A 298 6.80 -10.05 5.05
CA GLU A 298 6.10 -9.05 5.87
C GLU A 298 5.56 -7.91 5.01
N LEU A 299 6.36 -7.41 4.06
CA LEU A 299 5.95 -6.34 3.14
C LEU A 299 4.79 -6.75 2.22
N ILE A 300 4.80 -7.99 1.70
CA ILE A 300 3.67 -8.51 0.92
C ILE A 300 2.40 -8.59 1.75
N GLU A 301 2.51 -9.08 2.99
CA GLU A 301 1.34 -9.20 3.86
C GLU A 301 0.77 -7.82 4.19
N ILE A 302 1.61 -6.81 4.43
CA ILE A 302 1.15 -5.43 4.59
C ILE A 302 0.44 -4.92 3.33
N LEU A 303 0.99 -5.17 2.15
CA LEU A 303 0.31 -4.79 0.91
C LEU A 303 -1.06 -5.45 0.81
N ILE A 304 -1.15 -6.76 1.05
CA ILE A 304 -2.43 -7.48 0.97
C ILE A 304 -3.44 -6.88 1.96
N ASP A 305 -3.02 -6.59 3.19
CA ASP A 305 -3.87 -5.94 4.19
C ASP A 305 -4.36 -4.57 3.71
N ARG A 306 -3.49 -3.77 3.06
CA ARG A 306 -3.84 -2.45 2.51
C ARG A 306 -4.79 -2.52 1.32
N LEU A 307 -4.65 -3.53 0.46
CA LEU A 307 -5.50 -3.71 -0.72
C LEU A 307 -6.87 -4.30 -0.36
N THR A 308 -6.90 -5.24 0.57
CA THR A 308 -8.12 -5.97 0.94
C THR A 308 -8.88 -5.35 2.11
N GLN A 309 -8.23 -4.47 2.88
CA GLN A 309 -8.75 -3.84 4.10
C GLN A 309 -9.28 -4.84 5.16
N GLN A 310 -8.86 -6.11 5.12
CA GLN A 310 -9.42 -7.16 5.99
C GLN A 310 -9.02 -7.03 7.46
N THR A 311 -7.83 -6.52 7.74
CA THR A 311 -7.21 -6.52 9.08
C THR A 311 -6.98 -5.13 9.65
N LEU A 312 -7.17 -4.09 8.84
CA LEU A 312 -6.90 -2.71 9.21
C LEU A 312 -8.21 -2.01 9.56
N ASP A 313 -8.14 -1.08 10.50
CA ASP A 313 -9.25 -0.19 10.81
C ASP A 313 -9.61 0.65 9.57
N PRO A 314 -10.78 0.41 8.93
CA PRO A 314 -11.14 1.08 7.69
C PRO A 314 -11.34 2.59 7.86
N VAL A 315 -11.54 3.07 9.10
CA VAL A 315 -11.65 4.51 9.40
C VAL A 315 -10.30 5.20 9.25
N ARG A 316 -9.23 4.53 9.67
CA ARG A 316 -7.86 5.08 9.71
C ARG A 316 -7.03 4.74 8.47
N TYR A 317 -7.38 3.65 7.80
CA TYR A 317 -6.63 3.09 6.68
C TYR A 317 -7.54 2.88 5.47
N LYS A 318 -7.66 3.89 4.59
CA LYS A 318 -8.32 3.66 3.30
C LYS A 318 -7.44 2.80 2.39
N SER A 319 -8.10 2.13 1.46
CA SER A 319 -7.47 1.38 0.37
C SER A 319 -6.52 2.29 -0.41
N PHE A 320 -5.49 1.71 -1.03
CA PHE A 320 -4.60 2.46 -1.91
C PHE A 320 -5.37 3.16 -3.03
N SER A 321 -4.97 4.40 -3.34
CA SER A 321 -5.37 5.05 -4.58
C SER A 321 -4.59 4.46 -5.77
N LEU A 322 -5.09 4.70 -6.98
CA LEU A 322 -4.38 4.34 -8.21
C LEU A 322 -2.96 4.94 -8.28
N GLY A 323 -2.80 6.20 -7.86
CA GLY A 323 -1.51 6.89 -7.88
C GLY A 323 -0.50 6.20 -6.96
N ASP A 324 -0.92 5.88 -5.75
CA ASP A 324 -0.06 5.24 -4.75
C ASP A 324 0.36 3.84 -5.14
N PHE A 325 -0.59 3.06 -5.65
CA PHE A 325 -0.29 1.71 -6.10
C PHE A 325 0.64 1.72 -7.32
N SER A 326 0.47 2.67 -8.25
CA SER A 326 1.37 2.86 -9.39
C SER A 326 2.82 3.08 -8.96
N VAL A 327 3.02 3.78 -7.86
CA VAL A 327 4.33 4.10 -7.30
C VAL A 327 4.87 2.89 -6.54
N PHE A 328 4.03 2.25 -5.72
CA PHE A 328 4.39 1.09 -4.92
C PHE A 328 4.74 -0.16 -5.75
N ILE A 329 4.11 -0.37 -6.90
CA ILE A 329 4.37 -1.55 -7.72
C ILE A 329 5.79 -1.58 -8.29
N ASP A 330 6.37 -0.42 -8.58
CA ASP A 330 7.77 -0.32 -8.99
C ASP A 330 8.68 -0.74 -7.83
N PHE A 331 8.37 -0.32 -6.60
CA PHE A 331 9.08 -0.77 -5.40
C PHE A 331 9.02 -2.29 -5.20
N MET A 332 7.85 -2.89 -5.41
CA MET A 332 7.71 -4.34 -5.34
C MET A 332 8.54 -5.07 -6.40
N ALA A 333 8.46 -4.61 -7.66
CA ALA A 333 9.13 -5.23 -8.80
C ALA A 333 10.64 -5.29 -8.61
N TYR A 334 11.23 -4.20 -8.12
CA TYR A 334 12.67 -4.07 -8.06
C TYR A 334 13.31 -4.52 -6.76
N ARG A 335 12.61 -4.41 -5.62
CA ARG A 335 13.20 -4.65 -4.29
C ARG A 335 12.69 -5.93 -3.64
N ILE A 336 11.38 -6.14 -3.65
CA ILE A 336 10.75 -7.22 -2.87
C ILE A 336 10.84 -8.54 -3.65
N PHE A 337 10.37 -8.55 -4.90
CA PHE A 337 10.18 -9.80 -5.64
C PHE A 337 11.44 -10.61 -5.99
N PRO A 338 12.59 -9.99 -6.35
CA PRO A 338 13.80 -10.74 -6.67
C PRO A 338 14.31 -11.63 -5.54
N THR A 339 13.86 -11.37 -4.30
CA THR A 339 14.35 -12.03 -3.09
C THR A 339 13.38 -13.07 -2.53
N LEU A 340 12.16 -13.17 -3.05
CA LEU A 340 11.09 -14.00 -2.51
C LEU A 340 11.18 -15.45 -3.00
N CYS A 341 11.60 -16.36 -2.11
CA CYS A 341 11.59 -17.81 -2.36
C CYS A 341 10.22 -18.48 -2.13
N HIS A 342 9.15 -17.74 -1.79
CA HIS A 342 7.89 -18.33 -1.32
C HIS A 342 6.66 -17.95 -2.16
N ALA A 343 6.39 -18.74 -3.20
CA ALA A 343 5.31 -18.48 -4.15
C ALA A 343 3.86 -18.54 -3.58
N ARG A 344 3.65 -19.06 -2.36
CA ARG A 344 2.29 -19.09 -1.76
C ARG A 344 1.77 -17.67 -1.46
N ARG A 345 2.61 -16.80 -0.90
CA ARG A 345 2.20 -15.43 -0.59
C ARG A 345 2.17 -14.56 -1.84
N SER A 346 3.01 -14.84 -2.83
CA SER A 346 2.92 -14.15 -4.12
C SER A 346 1.59 -14.45 -4.81
N ALA A 347 1.13 -15.71 -4.84
CA ALA A 347 -0.16 -16.04 -5.44
C ALA A 347 -1.31 -15.25 -4.77
N ARG A 348 -1.35 -15.23 -3.42
CA ARG A 348 -2.34 -14.44 -2.67
C ARG A 348 -2.24 -12.93 -2.96
N CYS A 349 -1.01 -12.42 -3.13
CA CYS A 349 -0.77 -11.03 -3.50
C CYS A 349 -1.32 -10.70 -4.89
N PHE A 350 -1.14 -11.60 -5.88
CA PHE A 350 -1.74 -11.45 -7.20
C PHE A 350 -3.26 -11.33 -7.09
N GLY A 351 -3.89 -12.28 -6.38
CA GLY A 351 -5.33 -12.26 -6.16
C GLY A 351 -5.79 -10.95 -5.53
N ALA A 352 -5.14 -10.49 -4.46
CA ALA A 352 -5.46 -9.23 -3.79
C ALA A 352 -5.36 -8.00 -4.72
N ILE A 353 -4.34 -7.95 -5.59
CA ILE A 353 -4.19 -6.85 -6.57
C ILE A 353 -5.32 -6.88 -7.60
N ILE A 354 -5.66 -8.06 -8.12
CA ILE A 354 -6.71 -8.21 -9.15
C ILE A 354 -8.08 -7.84 -8.57
N GLU A 355 -8.38 -8.31 -7.35
CA GLU A 355 -9.60 -7.96 -6.61
C GLU A 355 -9.71 -6.46 -6.35
N TRP A 356 -8.61 -5.83 -5.90
CA TRP A 356 -8.56 -4.39 -5.72
C TRP A 356 -8.78 -3.63 -7.04
N LEU A 357 -8.16 -4.06 -8.14
CA LEU A 357 -8.36 -3.46 -9.47
C LEU A 357 -9.82 -3.58 -9.91
N TRP A 358 -10.49 -4.70 -9.65
CA TRP A 358 -11.93 -4.82 -9.89
C TRP A 358 -12.75 -3.83 -9.07
N GLY A 359 -12.43 -3.67 -7.80
CA GLY A 359 -13.07 -2.67 -6.93
C GLY A 359 -12.93 -1.25 -7.48
N VAL A 360 -11.73 -0.89 -7.94
CA VAL A 360 -11.47 0.41 -8.57
C VAL A 360 -12.21 0.54 -9.90
N LEU A 361 -12.18 -0.46 -10.77
CA LEU A 361 -12.84 -0.41 -12.07
C LEU A 361 -14.37 -0.29 -11.97
N SER A 362 -14.94 -0.84 -10.90
CA SER A 362 -16.38 -0.80 -10.62
C SER A 362 -16.85 0.55 -10.08
N ASN A 363 -15.94 1.41 -9.62
CA ASN A 363 -16.27 2.77 -9.22
C ASN A 363 -16.51 3.64 -10.48
N PRO A 364 -17.70 4.27 -10.64
CA PRO A 364 -18.02 5.10 -11.79
C PRO A 364 -17.13 6.34 -11.93
N ASP A 365 -16.54 6.82 -10.83
CA ASP A 365 -15.69 8.02 -10.82
C ASP A 365 -14.23 7.73 -11.23
N THR A 366 -13.91 6.47 -11.52
CA THR A 366 -12.55 6.05 -11.88
C THR A 366 -12.16 6.59 -13.26
N CYS A 367 -11.03 7.31 -13.30
CA CYS A 367 -10.42 7.75 -14.56
C CYS A 367 -9.81 6.57 -15.33
N ASP A 368 -10.33 6.31 -16.54
CA ASP A 368 -9.89 5.21 -17.41
C ASP A 368 -8.40 5.27 -17.74
N ALA A 369 -7.86 6.45 -18.05
CA ALA A 369 -6.44 6.59 -18.38
C ALA A 369 -5.54 6.21 -17.20
N GLN A 370 -5.88 6.67 -15.99
CA GLN A 370 -5.12 6.36 -14.78
C GLN A 370 -5.23 4.88 -14.41
N PHE A 371 -6.44 4.32 -14.49
CA PHE A 371 -6.69 2.92 -14.24
C PHE A 371 -5.89 2.03 -15.22
N ASN A 372 -5.94 2.32 -16.51
CA ASN A 372 -5.24 1.54 -17.54
C ASN A 372 -3.71 1.65 -17.41
N MET A 373 -3.19 2.82 -16.99
CA MET A 373 -1.76 2.95 -16.65
C MET A 373 -1.36 2.00 -15.53
N VAL A 374 -2.16 1.97 -14.46
CA VAL A 374 -1.92 1.08 -13.30
C VAL A 374 -2.06 -0.39 -13.69
N LEU A 375 -3.08 -0.75 -14.46
CA LEU A 375 -3.24 -2.11 -14.97
C LEU A 375 -2.04 -2.52 -15.85
N GLY A 376 -1.57 -1.65 -16.73
CA GLY A 376 -0.39 -1.91 -17.56
C GLY A 376 0.88 -2.19 -16.73
N ARG A 377 1.08 -1.46 -15.64
CA ARG A 377 2.16 -1.72 -14.67
C ARG A 377 1.94 -3.03 -13.92
N ALA A 378 0.72 -3.28 -13.43
CA ALA A 378 0.35 -4.50 -12.73
C ALA A 378 0.56 -5.76 -13.58
N THR A 379 0.13 -5.73 -14.84
CA THR A 379 0.34 -6.84 -15.77
C THR A 379 1.81 -7.05 -16.12
N THR A 380 2.59 -5.97 -16.26
CA THR A 380 4.04 -6.09 -16.43
C THR A 380 4.68 -6.76 -15.22
N TRP A 381 4.32 -6.31 -14.01
CA TRP A 381 4.78 -6.91 -12.76
C TRP A 381 4.37 -8.38 -12.63
N PHE A 382 3.11 -8.72 -12.89
CA PHE A 382 2.63 -10.11 -12.87
C PHE A 382 3.50 -11.00 -13.77
N SER A 383 3.82 -10.54 -14.98
CA SER A 383 4.67 -11.33 -15.88
C SER A 383 6.08 -11.54 -15.32
N GLU A 384 6.68 -10.53 -14.71
CA GLU A 384 8.03 -10.65 -14.14
C GLU A 384 8.00 -11.59 -12.94
N ALA A 385 7.00 -11.42 -12.08
CA ALA A 385 6.80 -12.25 -10.90
C ALA A 385 6.54 -13.72 -11.24
N ILE A 386 5.72 -14.02 -12.25
CA ILE A 386 5.53 -15.39 -12.77
C ILE A 386 6.85 -15.96 -13.29
N SER A 387 7.64 -15.15 -14.02
CA SER A 387 8.91 -15.60 -14.60
C SER A 387 9.98 -15.90 -13.55
N GLU A 388 9.99 -15.21 -12.41
CA GLU A 388 10.94 -15.49 -11.34
C GLU A 388 10.49 -16.67 -10.47
N ASN A 389 9.20 -16.76 -10.15
CA ASN A 389 8.64 -17.89 -9.40
C ASN A 389 8.84 -19.23 -10.10
N SER A 390 8.57 -19.29 -11.41
CA SER A 390 8.73 -20.54 -12.20
C SER A 390 10.16 -21.07 -12.23
N LYS A 391 11.18 -20.24 -11.99
CA LYS A 391 12.58 -20.70 -11.89
C LYS A 391 12.89 -21.36 -10.54
N GLN A 392 12.14 -21.00 -9.50
CA GLN A 392 12.48 -21.32 -8.11
C GLN A 392 11.53 -22.34 -7.48
N THR A 393 10.41 -22.66 -8.12
CA THR A 393 9.31 -23.40 -7.50
C THR A 393 8.82 -24.60 -8.32
N GLY A 394 8.09 -25.50 -7.67
CA GLY A 394 7.52 -26.69 -8.30
C GLY A 394 6.11 -26.48 -8.85
N GLN A 395 5.65 -27.41 -9.69
CA GLN A 395 4.38 -27.39 -10.43
C GLN A 395 3.14 -27.04 -9.59
N GLU A 396 3.10 -27.40 -8.30
CA GLU A 396 1.98 -27.07 -7.41
C GLU A 396 1.79 -25.55 -7.24
N LEU A 397 2.87 -24.79 -7.19
CA LEU A 397 2.83 -23.34 -6.96
C LEU A 397 2.43 -22.58 -8.22
N ASP A 398 2.87 -23.05 -9.38
CA ASP A 398 2.42 -22.57 -10.69
C ASP A 398 0.91 -22.75 -10.85
N MET A 399 0.37 -23.90 -10.43
CA MET A 399 -1.07 -24.15 -10.43
C MET A 399 -1.84 -23.23 -9.48
N ARG A 400 -1.26 -22.83 -8.34
CA ARG A 400 -1.90 -21.85 -7.44
C ARG A 400 -1.97 -20.46 -8.06
N ILE A 401 -0.95 -20.04 -8.79
CA ILE A 401 -1.00 -18.75 -9.52
C ILE A 401 -2.09 -18.81 -10.60
N ILE A 402 -2.17 -19.93 -11.33
CA ILE A 402 -3.25 -20.17 -12.31
C ILE A 402 -4.62 -20.09 -11.62
N ASP A 403 -4.77 -20.73 -10.46
CA ASP A 403 -6.03 -20.73 -9.71
C ASP A 403 -6.40 -19.32 -9.23
N GLU A 404 -5.45 -18.51 -8.77
CA GLU A 404 -5.72 -17.12 -8.40
C GLU A 404 -6.15 -16.27 -9.60
N ILE A 405 -5.49 -16.42 -10.75
CA ILE A 405 -5.87 -15.75 -12.01
C ILE A 405 -7.30 -16.13 -12.41
N ILE A 406 -7.68 -17.40 -12.22
CA ILE A 406 -9.01 -17.91 -12.53
C ILE A 406 -10.06 -17.37 -11.56
N ASN A 407 -9.80 -17.49 -10.25
CA ASN A 407 -10.74 -17.15 -9.20
C ASN A 407 -11.06 -15.65 -9.20
N THR A 408 -10.05 -14.81 -9.45
CA THR A 408 -10.16 -13.35 -9.43
C THR A 408 -10.57 -12.70 -10.75
N ASP A 409 -10.94 -13.49 -11.77
CA ASP A 409 -11.42 -12.98 -13.06
C ASP A 409 -10.41 -12.10 -13.80
N TYR A 410 -9.11 -12.40 -13.70
CA TYR A 410 -8.06 -11.57 -14.31
C TYR A 410 -8.27 -11.30 -15.81
N PHE A 411 -8.59 -12.33 -16.59
CA PHE A 411 -8.81 -12.13 -18.02
C PHE A 411 -10.04 -11.25 -18.28
N ASN A 412 -11.14 -11.44 -17.54
CA ASN A 412 -12.32 -10.59 -17.70
C ASN A 412 -12.02 -9.13 -17.31
N LEU A 413 -11.15 -8.89 -16.31
CA LEU A 413 -10.65 -7.56 -15.96
C LEU A 413 -9.93 -6.93 -17.15
N VAL A 414 -8.97 -7.66 -17.73
CA VAL A 414 -8.21 -7.19 -18.90
C VAL A 414 -9.13 -6.93 -20.09
N GLY A 415 -10.06 -7.83 -20.39
CA GLY A 415 -11.01 -7.69 -21.48
C GLY A 415 -11.92 -6.47 -21.33
N ARG A 416 -12.47 -6.25 -20.13
CA ARG A 416 -13.24 -5.04 -19.82
C ARG A 416 -12.41 -3.76 -19.94
N SER A 417 -11.15 -3.83 -19.54
CA SER A 417 -10.22 -2.71 -19.63
C SER A 417 -9.89 -2.37 -21.08
N MET A 418 -9.70 -3.38 -21.94
CA MET A 418 -9.51 -3.17 -23.39
C MET A 418 -10.68 -2.45 -24.06
N LEU A 419 -11.90 -2.77 -23.64
CA LEU A 419 -13.12 -2.09 -24.10
C LEU A 419 -13.25 -0.63 -23.61
N ARG A 420 -12.44 -0.23 -22.61
CA ARG A 420 -12.39 1.13 -22.04
C ARG A 420 -11.10 1.88 -22.40
N LEU A 421 -10.27 1.36 -23.31
CA LEU A 421 -9.06 2.06 -23.74
C LEU A 421 -9.43 3.29 -24.58
N VAL A 422 -8.65 4.35 -24.42
CA VAL A 422 -8.85 5.61 -25.15
C VAL A 422 -8.08 5.55 -26.48
N PRO A 423 -8.75 5.76 -27.64
CA PRO A 423 -8.08 5.85 -28.92
C PRO A 423 -7.09 7.03 -28.94
N PRO A 424 -5.84 6.83 -29.38
CA PRO A 424 -4.89 7.93 -29.46
C PRO A 424 -5.34 8.91 -30.54
N PHE A 425 -5.80 10.09 -30.15
CA PHE A 425 -6.32 11.12 -31.07
C PHE A 425 -6.03 12.53 -30.53
N GLY A 426 -5.75 13.49 -31.41
CA GLY A 426 -5.47 14.88 -31.03
C GLY A 426 -4.23 15.05 -30.14
N ASP A 427 -4.26 16.03 -29.23
CA ASP A 427 -3.13 16.42 -28.38
C ASP A 427 -2.74 15.34 -27.34
N SER A 428 -3.63 14.41 -27.01
CA SER A 428 -3.37 13.30 -26.08
C SER A 428 -2.76 12.06 -26.75
N HIS A 429 -2.54 12.10 -28.06
CA HIS A 429 -2.12 10.94 -28.87
C HIS A 429 -0.86 10.24 -28.31
N THR A 430 0.09 10.97 -27.73
CA THR A 430 1.34 10.38 -27.21
C THR A 430 1.20 9.70 -25.85
N SER A 431 0.38 10.24 -24.94
CA SER A 431 0.15 9.65 -23.62
C SER A 431 -0.72 8.39 -23.73
N ASP A 432 -1.81 8.47 -24.48
CA ASP A 432 -2.78 7.38 -24.61
C ASP A 432 -2.14 6.18 -25.32
N ARG A 433 -1.35 6.43 -26.36
CA ARG A 433 -0.59 5.38 -27.05
C ARG A 433 0.39 4.65 -26.11
N LYS A 434 1.06 5.37 -25.21
CA LYS A 434 1.97 4.76 -24.22
C LYS A 434 1.19 3.91 -23.20
N ILE A 435 0.06 4.42 -22.70
CA ILE A 435 -0.80 3.69 -21.75
C ILE A 435 -1.34 2.41 -22.38
N ASN A 436 -1.92 2.52 -23.58
CA ASN A 436 -2.45 1.37 -24.30
C ASN A 436 -1.35 0.33 -24.59
N ALA A 437 -0.16 0.78 -25.02
CA ALA A 437 0.97 -0.11 -25.25
C ALA A 437 1.42 -0.86 -23.98
N MET A 438 1.36 -0.24 -22.80
CA MET A 438 1.66 -0.92 -21.53
C MET A 438 0.66 -2.05 -21.25
N VAL A 439 -0.64 -1.79 -21.41
CA VAL A 439 -1.69 -2.81 -21.24
C VAL A 439 -1.50 -3.97 -22.22
N PHE A 440 -1.25 -3.67 -23.50
CA PHE A 440 -1.04 -4.68 -24.54
C PHE A 440 0.20 -5.53 -24.26
N MET A 441 1.34 -4.90 -23.98
CA MET A 441 2.59 -5.61 -23.77
C MET A 441 2.59 -6.39 -22.46
N GLY A 442 2.03 -5.82 -21.39
CA GLY A 442 1.86 -6.52 -20.11
C GLY A 442 0.99 -7.76 -20.25
N THR A 443 -0.18 -7.63 -20.89
CA THR A 443 -1.09 -8.75 -21.16
C THR A 443 -0.42 -9.84 -21.99
N ARG A 444 0.21 -9.49 -23.11
CA ARG A 444 0.95 -10.43 -23.97
C ARG A 444 2.00 -11.22 -23.20
N ARG A 445 2.73 -10.54 -22.31
CA ARG A 445 3.77 -11.17 -21.50
C ARG A 445 3.15 -12.12 -20.48
N VAL A 446 2.13 -11.71 -19.74
CA VAL A 446 1.43 -12.56 -18.76
C VAL A 446 0.91 -13.84 -19.42
N VAL A 447 0.17 -13.72 -20.52
CA VAL A 447 -0.38 -14.87 -21.27
C VAL A 447 0.73 -15.85 -21.68
N ARG A 448 1.82 -15.35 -22.26
CA ARG A 448 2.99 -16.18 -22.65
C ARG A 448 3.74 -16.79 -21.48
N ARG A 449 3.64 -16.23 -20.28
CA ARG A 449 4.23 -16.81 -19.08
C ARG A 449 3.33 -17.91 -18.52
N ILE A 450 2.02 -17.67 -18.46
CA ILE A 450 1.02 -18.67 -18.04
C ILE A 450 1.10 -19.92 -18.95
N SER A 451 1.22 -19.75 -20.26
CA SER A 451 1.34 -20.88 -21.19
C SER A 451 2.57 -21.77 -20.98
N LYS A 452 3.54 -21.30 -20.18
CA LYS A 452 4.76 -22.04 -19.84
C LYS A 452 4.73 -22.61 -18.42
N LEU A 453 3.71 -22.29 -17.62
CA LEU A 453 3.62 -22.70 -16.21
C LEU A 453 3.18 -24.15 -16.03
N ALA A 454 2.38 -24.67 -16.95
CA ALA A 454 1.84 -26.02 -16.85
C ALA A 454 1.69 -26.66 -18.24
N PRO A 455 1.60 -28.00 -18.32
CA PRO A 455 1.25 -28.68 -19.55
C PRO A 455 -0.05 -28.15 -20.13
N VAL A 456 -0.10 -28.17 -21.46
CA VAL A 456 -1.21 -27.64 -22.25
C VAL A 456 -2.56 -28.22 -21.82
N GLU A 457 -2.63 -29.53 -21.55
CA GLU A 457 -3.85 -30.22 -21.16
C GLU A 457 -4.37 -29.74 -19.80
N ALA A 458 -3.46 -29.47 -18.86
CA ALA A 458 -3.80 -28.96 -17.54
C ALA A 458 -4.32 -27.52 -17.61
N LEU A 459 -3.71 -26.68 -18.45
CA LEU A 459 -4.18 -25.32 -18.71
C LEU A 459 -5.57 -25.34 -19.36
N ARG A 460 -5.78 -26.17 -20.38
CA ARG A 460 -7.08 -26.31 -21.05
C ARG A 460 -8.18 -26.68 -20.06
N GLN A 461 -7.95 -27.71 -19.25
CA GLN A 461 -8.92 -28.14 -18.24
C GLN A 461 -9.27 -27.03 -17.24
N ARG A 462 -8.28 -26.26 -16.80
CA ARG A 462 -8.47 -25.18 -15.83
C ARG A 462 -9.16 -23.95 -16.43
N PHE A 463 -8.78 -23.56 -17.64
CA PHE A 463 -9.30 -22.36 -18.30
C PHE A 463 -10.57 -22.60 -19.13
N GLN A 464 -11.07 -23.84 -19.24
CA GLN A 464 -12.31 -24.17 -19.96
C GLN A 464 -13.50 -23.27 -19.55
N ILE A 465 -13.56 -22.88 -18.28
CA ILE A 465 -14.61 -22.00 -17.76
C ILE A 465 -14.56 -20.55 -18.31
N TYR A 466 -13.50 -20.15 -19.01
CA TYR A 466 -13.35 -18.82 -19.63
C TYR A 466 -13.76 -18.76 -21.10
N VAL A 467 -13.98 -19.88 -21.78
CA VAL A 467 -14.23 -19.92 -23.23
C VAL A 467 -15.33 -18.93 -23.65
N GLY A 468 -16.49 -19.01 -22.98
CA GLY A 468 -17.61 -18.12 -23.29
C GLY A 468 -17.33 -16.65 -23.00
N ASP A 469 -16.60 -16.34 -21.93
CA ASP A 469 -16.28 -14.94 -21.58
C ASP A 469 -15.21 -14.35 -22.51
N TRP A 470 -14.26 -15.18 -22.94
CA TRP A 470 -13.27 -14.82 -23.94
C TRP A 470 -13.95 -14.47 -25.27
N TRP A 471 -14.89 -15.31 -25.72
CA TRP A 471 -15.60 -15.08 -26.97
C TRP A 471 -16.41 -13.78 -26.97
N LYS A 472 -17.13 -13.49 -25.88
CA LYS A 472 -17.90 -12.24 -25.74
C LYS A 472 -17.05 -11.01 -25.97
N VAL A 473 -15.86 -10.98 -25.37
CA VAL A 473 -14.92 -9.87 -25.54
C VAL A 473 -14.40 -9.83 -26.96
N TYR A 474 -14.00 -10.98 -27.52
CA TYR A 474 -13.50 -11.06 -28.89
C TYR A 474 -14.51 -10.51 -29.91
N VAL A 475 -15.76 -10.99 -29.88
CA VAL A 475 -16.83 -10.54 -30.79
C VAL A 475 -17.08 -9.06 -30.63
N ARG A 476 -17.09 -8.54 -29.40
CA ARG A 476 -17.30 -7.11 -29.16
C ARG A 476 -16.16 -6.27 -29.71
N LEU A 477 -14.91 -6.68 -29.49
CA LEU A 477 -13.73 -6.00 -30.04
C LEU A 477 -13.75 -6.06 -31.59
N ALA A 478 -14.11 -7.21 -32.17
CA ALA A 478 -14.21 -7.38 -33.61
C ALA A 478 -15.29 -6.47 -34.20
N PHE A 479 -16.47 -6.40 -33.58
CA PHE A 479 -17.54 -5.48 -33.95
C PHE A 479 -17.07 -4.02 -33.88
N LEU A 480 -16.43 -3.60 -32.80
CA LEU A 480 -15.94 -2.22 -32.65
C LEU A 480 -14.80 -1.89 -33.63
N SER A 481 -14.06 -2.90 -34.10
CA SER A 481 -13.05 -2.75 -35.15
C SER A 481 -13.66 -2.60 -36.55
N SER A 482 -14.82 -3.23 -36.81
CA SER A 482 -15.52 -3.08 -38.09
C SER A 482 -16.42 -1.84 -38.13
N GLU A 483 -17.10 -1.54 -37.02
CA GLU A 483 -18.13 -0.51 -36.89
C GLU A 483 -17.74 0.49 -35.77
N PRO A 484 -16.87 1.47 -36.06
CA PRO A 484 -16.47 2.47 -35.08
C PRO A 484 -17.65 3.37 -34.69
N LEU A 485 -17.76 3.68 -33.40
CA LEU A 485 -18.90 4.44 -32.86
C LEU A 485 -18.81 5.95 -33.16
N SER A 486 -17.63 6.47 -33.49
CA SER A 486 -17.41 7.90 -33.73
C SER A 486 -17.89 8.33 -35.12
N THR A 487 -18.60 9.46 -35.18
CA THR A 487 -18.96 10.13 -36.44
C THR A 487 -17.82 10.96 -37.03
N ILE A 488 -16.77 11.25 -36.25
CA ILE A 488 -15.57 11.98 -36.71
C ILE A 488 -14.64 10.98 -37.42
N PRO A 489 -14.35 11.13 -38.74
CA PRO A 489 -13.64 10.11 -39.51
C PRO A 489 -12.25 9.74 -38.97
N ALA A 490 -11.46 10.73 -38.57
CA ALA A 490 -10.11 10.49 -38.06
C ALA A 490 -10.11 9.76 -36.69
N LEU A 491 -11.06 10.11 -35.81
CA LEU A 491 -11.24 9.40 -34.54
C LEU A 491 -11.81 7.98 -34.77
N ALA A 492 -12.71 7.82 -35.75
CA ALA A 492 -13.24 6.51 -36.13
C ALA A 492 -12.15 5.57 -36.65
N MET A 493 -11.21 6.07 -37.46
CA MET A 493 -10.03 5.32 -37.88
C MET A 493 -9.13 4.95 -36.69
N ALA A 494 -8.83 5.90 -35.79
CA ALA A 494 -8.04 5.63 -34.59
C ALA A 494 -8.71 4.59 -33.66
N GLN A 495 -10.04 4.62 -33.53
CA GLN A 495 -10.84 3.62 -32.82
C GLN A 495 -10.70 2.23 -33.47
N LYS A 496 -10.89 2.16 -34.78
CA LYS A 496 -10.74 0.92 -35.55
C LYS A 496 -9.35 0.31 -35.34
N GLU A 497 -8.29 1.09 -35.55
CA GLU A 497 -6.91 0.63 -35.35
C GLU A 497 -6.66 0.16 -33.91
N LEU A 498 -7.17 0.90 -32.90
CA LEU A 498 -7.06 0.49 -31.50
C LEU A 498 -7.69 -0.87 -31.26
N TYR A 499 -8.93 -1.07 -31.72
CA TYR A 499 -9.66 -2.31 -31.48
C TYR A 499 -9.13 -3.49 -32.31
N GLU A 500 -8.59 -3.26 -33.51
CA GLU A 500 -7.82 -4.27 -34.25
C GLU A 500 -6.61 -4.75 -33.43
N VAL A 501 -5.87 -3.84 -32.79
CA VAL A 501 -4.76 -4.22 -31.90
C VAL A 501 -5.27 -4.98 -30.67
N CYS A 502 -6.39 -4.55 -30.08
CA CYS A 502 -7.01 -5.26 -28.95
C CYS A 502 -7.40 -6.69 -29.34
N CYS A 503 -8.08 -6.89 -30.48
CA CYS A 503 -8.39 -8.21 -31.04
C CYS A 503 -7.14 -9.07 -31.15
N ASN A 504 -6.07 -8.55 -31.76
CA ASN A 504 -4.81 -9.27 -31.93
C ASN A 504 -4.15 -9.67 -30.59
N VAL A 505 -4.26 -8.83 -29.56
CA VAL A 505 -3.78 -9.19 -28.21
C VAL A 505 -4.70 -10.24 -27.59
N TRP A 506 -6.01 -10.09 -27.75
CA TRP A 506 -7.01 -10.96 -27.14
C TRP A 506 -7.02 -12.37 -27.73
N VAL A 507 -6.71 -12.51 -29.03
CA VAL A 507 -6.49 -13.82 -29.68
C VAL A 507 -5.40 -14.63 -28.96
N LEU A 508 -4.37 -14.00 -28.42
CA LEU A 508 -3.33 -14.72 -27.68
C LEU A 508 -3.85 -15.36 -26.39
N VAL A 509 -4.92 -14.81 -25.80
CA VAL A 509 -5.56 -15.43 -24.63
C VAL A 509 -6.18 -16.78 -25.02
N ALA A 510 -6.62 -16.95 -26.28
CA ALA A 510 -7.09 -18.23 -26.80
C ALA A 510 -5.98 -19.29 -26.81
N ASP A 511 -4.70 -18.92 -26.97
CA ASP A 511 -3.59 -19.88 -26.90
C ASP A 511 -3.49 -20.58 -25.53
N VAL A 512 -3.98 -19.93 -24.47
CA VAL A 512 -4.04 -20.48 -23.11
C VAL A 512 -5.34 -21.25 -22.87
N ILE A 513 -6.46 -20.79 -23.44
CA ILE A 513 -7.78 -21.39 -23.26
C ILE A 513 -7.96 -22.66 -24.15
N GLN A 514 -7.38 -22.65 -25.34
CA GLN A 514 -7.31 -23.73 -26.33
C GLN A 514 -8.63 -24.39 -26.74
N GLU A 515 -9.62 -23.61 -27.13
CA GLU A 515 -10.85 -24.09 -27.76
C GLU A 515 -11.19 -23.23 -28.99
N PRO A 516 -11.80 -23.81 -30.04
CA PRO A 516 -12.30 -23.05 -31.17
C PRO A 516 -13.46 -22.13 -30.76
N PRO A 517 -13.78 -21.11 -31.59
CA PRO A 517 -14.87 -20.18 -31.34
C PRO A 517 -16.22 -20.89 -31.16
N ASP A 518 -17.03 -20.38 -30.23
CA ASP A 518 -18.39 -20.83 -29.96
C ASP A 518 -19.38 -19.78 -30.50
N ASP A 519 -20.15 -20.11 -31.54
CA ASP A 519 -21.02 -19.17 -32.28
C ASP A 519 -22.26 -18.67 -31.49
N ARG A 520 -22.24 -18.69 -30.16
CA ARG A 520 -23.38 -18.30 -29.33
C ARG A 520 -23.46 -16.78 -29.11
N GLU A 521 -24.66 -16.24 -29.32
CA GLU A 521 -25.04 -14.88 -28.94
C GLU A 521 -25.36 -14.80 -27.44
N TYR A 522 -24.82 -13.79 -26.77
CA TYR A 522 -24.91 -13.63 -25.32
C TYR A 522 -25.60 -12.29 -24.99
N PRO A 523 -26.57 -12.22 -24.06
CA PRO A 523 -27.29 -10.99 -23.72
C PRO A 523 -26.63 -10.17 -22.60
N ASP A 524 -27.27 -9.06 -22.21
CA ASP A 524 -26.93 -8.25 -21.03
C ASP A 524 -26.71 -9.09 -19.76
N CYS A 525 -25.72 -8.70 -18.96
CA CYS A 525 -25.30 -9.46 -17.78
C CYS A 525 -25.29 -8.60 -16.52
N HIS A 526 -26.02 -9.05 -15.50
CA HIS A 526 -26.08 -8.41 -14.19
C HIS A 526 -24.82 -8.65 -13.33
N ASN A 527 -23.97 -9.62 -13.70
CA ASN A 527 -22.70 -9.79 -13.01
C ASN A 527 -21.81 -8.56 -13.24
N LEU A 528 -21.53 -7.80 -12.18
CA LEU A 528 -20.70 -6.60 -12.23
C LEU A 528 -19.27 -6.87 -12.72
N ARG A 529 -18.78 -8.12 -12.66
CA ARG A 529 -17.48 -8.53 -13.22
C ARG A 529 -17.56 -9.11 -14.63
N CYS A 530 -18.72 -9.03 -15.29
CA CYS A 530 -18.83 -9.40 -16.69
C CYS A 530 -17.91 -8.50 -17.54
N SER A 531 -17.13 -9.13 -18.42
CA SER A 531 -16.21 -8.43 -19.30
C SER A 531 -16.94 -7.57 -20.35
N ASN A 532 -18.16 -7.94 -20.71
CA ASN A 532 -19.07 -7.15 -21.53
C ASN A 532 -20.50 -7.24 -20.94
N PRO A 533 -20.93 -6.28 -20.12
CA PRO A 533 -22.24 -6.33 -19.45
C PRO A 533 -23.39 -5.97 -20.38
N THR A 534 -23.12 -5.37 -21.55
CA THR A 534 -24.14 -4.89 -22.47
C THR A 534 -24.08 -5.59 -23.84
N ILE A 535 -25.05 -6.44 -24.13
CA ILE A 535 -25.28 -7.04 -25.45
C ILE A 535 -26.80 -7.12 -25.71
N SER A 536 -27.20 -6.63 -26.88
CA SER A 536 -28.57 -6.38 -27.29
C SER A 536 -29.43 -7.62 -27.64
N SER A 537 -28.89 -8.85 -27.55
CA SER A 537 -29.59 -10.09 -27.98
C SER A 537 -28.89 -11.37 -27.49
N GLY A 538 -29.64 -12.43 -27.17
CA GLY A 538 -29.10 -13.76 -26.86
C GLY A 538 -29.85 -14.54 -25.76
N VAL A 539 -29.36 -15.74 -25.43
CA VAL A 539 -29.89 -16.60 -24.36
C VAL A 539 -29.37 -16.13 -23.00
N TYR A 540 -30.27 -15.82 -22.05
CA TYR A 540 -29.90 -15.44 -20.69
C TYR A 540 -30.22 -16.54 -19.69
N TYR A 541 -29.43 -16.56 -18.63
CA TYR A 541 -29.68 -17.34 -17.44
C TYR A 541 -30.32 -16.42 -16.41
N SER A 542 -31.30 -16.94 -15.67
CA SER A 542 -31.90 -16.23 -14.55
C SER A 542 -31.94 -17.13 -13.31
N CYS A 543 -32.11 -16.53 -12.14
CA CYS A 543 -32.37 -17.32 -10.95
C CYS A 543 -33.74 -17.99 -11.08
N SER A 544 -33.76 -19.32 -11.06
CA SER A 544 -35.02 -20.07 -11.12
C SER A 544 -35.93 -19.86 -9.91
N SER A 545 -35.41 -19.33 -8.80
CA SER A 545 -36.20 -19.07 -7.59
C SER A 545 -36.90 -17.71 -7.61
N CYS A 546 -36.19 -16.63 -7.92
CA CYS A 546 -36.76 -15.28 -7.90
C CYS A 546 -37.04 -14.69 -9.29
N HIS A 547 -36.57 -15.35 -10.36
CA HIS A 547 -36.62 -14.90 -11.76
C HIS A 547 -36.03 -13.50 -11.99
N ARG A 548 -35.20 -13.00 -11.07
CA ARG A 548 -34.44 -11.77 -11.22
C ARG A 548 -32.99 -12.07 -11.59
N GLY A 549 -32.29 -11.05 -12.05
CA GLY A 549 -30.91 -11.13 -12.54
C GLY A 549 -30.84 -11.88 -13.87
N GLU A 550 -30.50 -11.17 -14.93
CA GLU A 550 -30.22 -11.76 -16.23
C GLU A 550 -28.70 -11.90 -16.38
N TYR A 551 -28.22 -13.10 -16.67
CA TYR A 551 -26.80 -13.42 -16.80
C TYR A 551 -26.49 -13.99 -18.17
N CYS A 552 -25.35 -13.59 -18.72
CA CYS A 552 -24.89 -14.09 -20.02
C CYS A 552 -24.21 -15.47 -19.93
N SER A 553 -24.00 -16.02 -18.74
CA SER A 553 -23.49 -17.39 -18.55
C SER A 553 -23.81 -17.92 -17.17
N VAL A 554 -23.83 -19.26 -17.03
CA VAL A 554 -23.91 -19.93 -15.72
C VAL A 554 -22.78 -19.47 -14.80
N ARG A 555 -21.57 -19.27 -15.34
CA ARG A 555 -20.44 -18.74 -14.57
C ARG A 555 -20.73 -17.35 -13.99
N CYS A 556 -21.25 -16.43 -14.81
CA CYS A 556 -21.62 -15.10 -14.33
C CYS A 556 -22.69 -15.17 -13.23
N GLN A 557 -23.70 -16.03 -13.40
CA GLN A 557 -24.71 -16.26 -12.37
C GLN A 557 -24.10 -16.81 -11.08
N VAL A 558 -23.25 -17.84 -11.16
CA VAL A 558 -22.62 -18.45 -9.98
C VAL A 558 -21.74 -17.44 -9.25
N LYS A 559 -20.97 -16.62 -9.98
CA LYS A 559 -20.10 -15.62 -9.37
C LYS A 559 -20.88 -14.53 -8.65
N ASP A 560 -21.93 -14.01 -9.28
CA ASP A 560 -22.81 -13.00 -8.67
C ASP A 560 -23.68 -13.58 -7.54
N TRP A 561 -23.95 -14.89 -7.59
CA TRP A 561 -24.64 -15.60 -6.51
C TRP A 561 -23.76 -15.70 -5.25
N LEU A 562 -22.49 -16.03 -5.41
CA LEU A 562 -21.57 -16.31 -4.30
C LEU A 562 -20.93 -15.04 -3.71
N ASN A 563 -20.76 -13.99 -4.51
CA ASN A 563 -19.94 -12.84 -4.12
C ASN A 563 -20.73 -11.53 -4.17
N ASP A 564 -20.47 -10.66 -3.20
CA ASP A 564 -20.93 -9.28 -3.20
C ASP A 564 -19.85 -8.42 -3.87
N TYR A 565 -20.05 -8.09 -5.15
CA TYR A 565 -19.09 -7.32 -5.95
C TYR A 565 -19.35 -5.81 -5.87
N GLY A 566 -19.72 -5.29 -4.70
CA GLY A 566 -20.13 -3.89 -4.52
C GLY A 566 -21.62 -3.65 -4.75
N SER A 567 -22.35 -4.73 -5.05
CA SER A 567 -23.80 -4.82 -4.98
C SER A 567 -24.15 -6.08 -4.20
N ILE A 568 -25.15 -5.99 -3.31
CA ILE A 568 -25.66 -7.12 -2.52
C ILE A 568 -25.73 -8.36 -3.41
N SER A 569 -24.98 -9.42 -3.03
CA SER A 569 -24.93 -10.67 -3.82
C SER A 569 -26.33 -11.15 -4.17
N HIS A 570 -26.48 -11.80 -5.32
CA HIS A 570 -27.80 -12.28 -5.72
C HIS A 570 -28.36 -13.29 -4.71
N CYS A 571 -27.55 -14.09 -4.03
CA CYS A 571 -28.04 -14.98 -2.98
C CYS A 571 -28.81 -14.19 -1.90
N VAL A 572 -28.28 -13.06 -1.45
CA VAL A 572 -28.92 -12.21 -0.42
C VAL A 572 -30.17 -11.52 -0.98
N LEU A 573 -30.12 -10.97 -2.19
CA LEU A 573 -31.28 -10.36 -2.85
C LEU A 573 -32.41 -11.37 -3.06
N CYS A 574 -32.08 -12.56 -3.57
CA CYS A 574 -33.01 -13.65 -3.79
C CYS A 574 -33.65 -14.09 -2.47
N THR A 575 -32.86 -14.24 -1.41
CA THR A 575 -33.34 -14.60 -0.08
C THR A 575 -34.32 -13.56 0.46
N ALA A 576 -33.99 -12.26 0.36
CA ALA A 576 -34.88 -11.19 0.79
C ALA A 576 -36.21 -11.17 0.01
N ILE A 577 -36.18 -11.48 -1.29
CA ILE A 577 -37.37 -11.61 -2.13
C ILE A 577 -38.21 -12.80 -1.69
N LEU A 578 -37.61 -13.98 -1.50
CA LEU A 578 -38.33 -15.19 -1.13
C LEU A 578 -38.98 -15.08 0.26
N ILE A 579 -38.30 -14.45 1.22
CA ILE A 579 -38.87 -14.11 2.54
C ILE A 579 -40.10 -13.21 2.38
N LYS A 580 -40.02 -12.17 1.53
CA LYS A 580 -41.13 -11.25 1.29
C LYS A 580 -42.37 -11.95 0.72
N TYR A 581 -42.19 -13.03 -0.04
CA TYR A 581 -43.28 -13.76 -0.71
C TYR A 581 -43.62 -15.12 -0.08
N GLY A 582 -43.08 -15.44 1.11
CA GLY A 582 -43.41 -16.67 1.85
C GLY A 582 -42.96 -17.97 1.17
N ALA A 583 -41.93 -17.92 0.33
CA ALA A 583 -41.42 -19.08 -0.40
C ALA A 583 -40.26 -19.77 0.36
N GLU A 584 -40.03 -21.06 0.07
CA GLU A 584 -38.93 -21.83 0.65
C GLU A 584 -37.56 -21.20 0.35
N MET A 585 -36.71 -21.14 1.39
CA MET A 585 -35.37 -20.57 1.30
C MET A 585 -34.46 -21.42 0.39
N PRO A 586 -33.61 -20.81 -0.45
CA PRO A 586 -32.59 -21.55 -1.19
C PRO A 586 -31.57 -22.13 -0.20
N THR A 587 -31.11 -23.36 -0.45
CA THR A 587 -29.93 -23.89 0.26
C THR A 587 -28.71 -23.04 -0.06
N GLN A 588 -27.91 -22.66 0.95
CA GLN A 588 -26.73 -21.79 0.83
C GLN A 588 -25.71 -22.17 -0.26
N PHE A 589 -25.73 -23.42 -0.74
CA PHE A 589 -24.72 -23.97 -1.66
C PHE A 589 -25.20 -24.20 -3.11
N GLY A 590 -26.42 -23.82 -3.48
CA GLY A 590 -26.95 -24.14 -4.82
C GLY A 590 -27.57 -22.94 -5.53
N ALA A 591 -26.83 -22.30 -6.44
CA ALA A 591 -27.43 -21.42 -7.43
C ALA A 591 -28.37 -22.24 -8.32
N ARG A 592 -29.69 -22.04 -8.19
CA ARG A 592 -30.66 -22.74 -9.04
C ARG A 592 -30.80 -21.99 -10.38
N VAL A 593 -30.27 -22.59 -11.45
CA VAL A 593 -30.20 -22.00 -12.80
C VAL A 593 -31.48 -22.30 -13.59
N ALA A 594 -32.15 -21.25 -14.10
CA ALA A 594 -33.16 -21.39 -15.16
C ALA A 594 -32.61 -20.76 -16.45
N VAL A 595 -32.70 -21.51 -17.55
CA VAL A 595 -32.39 -21.00 -18.90
C VAL A 595 -33.68 -20.39 -19.47
N VAL A 596 -33.63 -19.13 -19.89
CA VAL A 596 -34.77 -18.44 -20.48
C VAL A 596 -34.37 -17.91 -21.85
N SER A 597 -35.11 -18.31 -22.89
CA SER A 597 -34.96 -17.75 -24.24
C SER A 597 -35.95 -16.61 -24.43
N LYS A 598 -35.46 -15.39 -24.69
CA LYS A 598 -36.31 -14.33 -25.27
C LYS A 598 -36.44 -14.62 -26.78
N GLY A 599 -37.63 -15.00 -27.21
CA GLY A 599 -37.99 -14.97 -28.63
C GLY A 599 -38.14 -13.52 -29.07
N TRP A 600 -37.70 -13.22 -30.29
CA TRP A 600 -37.83 -11.91 -30.94
C TRP A 600 -39.28 -11.45 -31.02
#